data_AF-A0A935IQ41-F1
#
_entry.id   AF-A0A935IQ41-F1
#
_cell.length_a   1.000
_cell.length_b   1.000
_cell.length_c   1.000
_cell.angle_alpha   90.00
_cell.angle_beta   90.00
_cell.angle_gamma   90.00
#
_symmetry.space_group_name_H-M   'P 1'
#
loop_
_entity.id
_entity.type
_entity.pdbx_description
1 polymer ?
#
loop_
_entity_poly.entity_id
_entity_poly.type
_entity_poly.pdbx_seq_one_letter_code
_entity_poly.pdbx_strand_id
1 'polypeptide(L)'
;MRPRRGYAVPRGIQTGAAAARQRRRAFSMRGVVAVLVALAVGACSGLPTSSPVQSGRSVDEQVLPEVRIVVPPPAAGASPEQIVRGFLRAGAAFQESTDSGQPVANAYLAPGSVGRWRPTSSVTVFDRSRTVAVEALTGDKVRASVAVVATVDDTGHYREVAPGTVAQVDLGLVRVSGEWRVELPADGFGLWLNTDDFGRVFDPHRVHYPTVGGRHLVPDVRWFAGGPRLGTALARAQLGPVPDYLAGAVETGFPADVTLAVDAVSVDAGIATVVLTPPASAMDLAHRRAIWAQLVATLLRVPGVQGVVVEVQGAGRLVVPEVTGPLRSATDVGYGADPLPLPRTALLRLGERLTSVEIVRLDDLDGLGTSPTATATVAVPSAGAGDGPARRVRGPTSRRFPRHTASSRSPPMEPTSSPSLRAGQKPLGGTTGSARACRC
;
A
#
# COMPACT_ATOMS: atom_id res chain seq x y z
N MET A 1 -45.11 -45.71 54.86
CA MET A 1 -45.33 -44.56 55.77
C MET A 1 -45.98 -43.41 55.01
N ARG A 2 -47.25 -43.13 55.29
CA ARG A 2 -47.88 -41.80 55.21
C ARG A 2 -47.77 -41.17 56.62
N PRO A 3 -47.81 -39.83 56.84
CA PRO A 3 -48.99 -38.97 56.59
C PRO A 3 -48.64 -37.65 55.83
N ARG A 4 -49.55 -37.06 55.01
CA ARG A 4 -50.74 -36.21 55.34
C ARG A 4 -50.35 -34.94 56.09
N ARG A 5 -50.85 -33.72 55.86
CA ARG A 5 -52.13 -33.11 55.41
C ARG A 5 -51.81 -31.59 55.31
N GLY A 6 -52.56 -30.66 54.74
CA GLY A 6 -53.95 -30.57 54.27
C GLY A 6 -54.28 -29.08 54.01
N TYR A 7 -55.14 -28.76 53.03
CA TYR A 7 -56.46 -28.10 53.13
C TYR A 7 -56.47 -26.72 53.87
N ALA A 8 -57.08 -25.63 53.38
CA ALA A 8 -58.45 -25.40 52.89
C ALA A 8 -58.50 -24.03 52.15
N VAL A 9 -59.09 -23.84 50.96
CA VAL A 9 -60.51 -23.88 50.51
C VAL A 9 -61.30 -22.56 50.80
N PRO A 10 -62.20 -22.12 49.88
CA PRO A 10 -62.56 -20.74 49.62
C PRO A 10 -63.95 -20.32 50.16
N ARG A 11 -64.29 -19.04 49.99
CA ARG A 11 -65.66 -18.50 49.95
C ARG A 11 -65.72 -17.60 48.72
N GLY A 12 -66.73 -17.57 47.87
CA GLY A 12 -68.15 -17.86 48.05
C GLY A 12 -68.91 -16.68 47.43
N ILE A 13 -69.58 -16.95 46.33
CA ILE A 13 -70.24 -16.07 45.35
C ILE A 13 -71.31 -15.16 45.98
N GLN A 14 -71.55 -13.96 45.42
CA GLN A 14 -72.91 -13.47 45.15
C GLN A 14 -73.00 -12.57 43.90
N THR A 15 -73.98 -12.93 43.08
CA THR A 15 -74.58 -12.22 41.95
C THR A 15 -75.28 -10.94 42.38
N GLY A 16 -75.27 -9.92 41.51
CA GLY A 16 -76.12 -8.73 41.68
C GLY A 16 -76.02 -7.78 40.51
N ALA A 17 -76.92 -7.92 39.55
CA ALA A 17 -77.17 -6.89 38.53
C ALA A 17 -77.80 -5.66 39.20
N ALA A 18 -77.25 -4.47 38.96
CA ALA A 18 -77.96 -3.21 39.19
C ALA A 18 -77.47 -2.17 38.17
N ALA A 19 -78.35 -1.81 37.25
CA ALA A 19 -78.19 -0.68 36.37
C ALA A 19 -78.17 0.63 37.19
N ALA A 20 -77.14 1.45 37.02
CA ALA A 20 -77.10 2.80 37.56
C ALA A 20 -76.50 3.80 36.55
N ARG A 21 -77.42 4.43 35.82
CA ARG A 21 -77.41 5.83 35.35
C ARG A 21 -76.08 6.41 34.87
N GLN A 22 -76.02 6.51 33.54
CA GLN A 22 -75.44 7.60 32.77
C GLN A 22 -75.33 8.93 33.55
N ARG A 23 -74.09 9.32 33.85
CA ARG A 23 -73.73 10.74 34.02
C ARG A 23 -72.65 11.05 33.01
N ARG A 24 -73.10 11.61 31.88
CA ARG A 24 -72.28 12.35 30.93
C ARG A 24 -71.53 13.42 31.72
N ARG A 25 -70.25 13.21 32.00
CA ARG A 25 -69.31 14.29 32.27
C ARG A 25 -68.40 14.33 31.06
N ALA A 26 -68.72 15.25 30.16
CA ALA A 26 -67.84 15.66 29.08
C ALA A 26 -66.57 16.22 29.71
N PHE A 27 -65.62 15.34 30.04
CA PHE A 27 -64.27 15.75 30.36
C PHE A 27 -63.60 16.10 29.04
N SER A 28 -63.18 17.35 28.94
CA SER A 28 -62.75 18.01 27.71
C SER A 28 -61.67 17.21 26.99
N MET A 29 -62.02 16.66 25.82
CA MET A 29 -61.10 16.03 24.87
C MET A 29 -59.97 16.99 24.44
N ARG A 30 -60.16 18.31 24.65
CA ARG A 30 -59.16 19.37 24.45
C ARG A 30 -57.97 19.27 25.42
N GLY A 31 -58.16 18.77 26.64
CA GLY A 31 -57.06 18.62 27.62
C GLY A 31 -56.10 17.48 27.23
N VAL A 32 -56.64 16.37 26.73
CA VAL A 32 -55.83 15.20 26.34
C VAL A 32 -55.05 15.46 25.05
N VAL A 33 -55.65 16.17 24.08
CA VAL A 33 -54.95 16.56 22.84
C VAL A 33 -53.83 17.58 23.12
N ALA A 34 -54.06 18.54 24.03
CA ALA A 34 -53.02 19.52 24.39
C ALA A 34 -51.81 18.87 25.06
N VAL A 35 -52.03 17.86 25.92
CA VAL A 35 -50.94 17.11 26.57
C VAL A 35 -50.18 16.22 25.56
N LEU A 36 -50.89 15.60 24.61
CA LEU A 36 -50.26 14.79 23.55
C LEU A 36 -49.43 15.63 22.57
N VAL A 37 -49.87 16.83 22.22
CA VAL A 37 -49.10 17.76 21.38
C VAL A 37 -47.87 18.30 22.12
N ALA A 38 -47.98 18.61 23.41
CA ALA A 38 -46.83 19.05 24.22
C ALA A 38 -45.73 17.97 24.34
N LEU A 39 -46.11 16.68 24.43
CA LEU A 39 -45.17 15.56 24.45
C LEU A 39 -44.49 15.31 23.10
N ALA A 40 -45.16 15.63 21.98
CA ALA A 40 -44.59 15.45 20.63
C ALA A 40 -43.51 16.48 20.28
N VAL A 41 -43.55 17.70 20.87
CA VAL A 41 -42.56 18.76 20.58
C VAL A 41 -41.29 18.63 21.43
N GLY A 42 -41.31 17.83 22.51
CA GLY A 42 -40.13 17.53 23.34
C GLY A 42 -39.21 16.42 22.80
N ALA A 43 -39.59 15.77 21.69
CA ALA A 43 -38.85 14.62 21.12
C ALA A 43 -37.76 15.03 20.10
N CYS A 44 -37.42 16.31 20.00
CA CYS A 44 -36.18 16.71 19.35
C CYS A 44 -35.00 16.28 20.23
N SER A 45 -34.44 15.10 19.97
CA SER A 45 -33.17 14.68 20.52
C SER A 45 -32.09 15.69 20.13
N GLY A 46 -31.78 16.61 21.05
CA GLY A 46 -30.66 17.52 20.87
C GLY A 46 -29.37 16.69 20.76
N LEU A 47 -28.61 16.92 19.69
CA LEU A 47 -27.22 16.49 19.63
C LEU A 47 -26.53 17.01 20.90
N PRO A 48 -25.81 16.16 21.66
CA PRO A 48 -25.12 16.61 22.86
C PRO A 48 -24.12 17.70 22.46
N THR A 49 -24.40 18.94 22.82
CA THR A 49 -23.54 20.11 22.55
C THR A 49 -22.30 20.13 23.44
N SER A 50 -22.18 19.16 24.34
CA SER A 50 -21.04 18.96 25.21
C SER A 50 -20.79 17.46 25.37
N SER A 51 -19.80 16.95 24.65
CA SER A 51 -19.05 15.78 25.11
C SER A 51 -18.07 16.26 26.17
N PRO A 52 -17.79 15.48 27.23
CA PRO A 52 -16.57 15.69 28.00
C PRO A 52 -15.41 15.81 27.01
N VAL A 53 -14.59 16.86 27.17
CA VAL A 53 -13.35 16.99 26.40
C VAL A 53 -12.51 15.80 26.79
N GLN A 54 -12.41 14.80 25.91
CA GLN A 54 -11.45 13.74 26.06
C GLN A 54 -10.11 14.36 25.73
N SER A 55 -9.27 14.56 26.74
CA SER A 55 -7.88 14.93 26.50
C SER A 55 -7.30 13.93 25.52
N GLY A 56 -6.77 14.42 24.40
CA GLY A 56 -5.90 13.61 23.56
C GLY A 56 -4.74 13.08 24.40
N ARG A 57 -4.11 11.99 23.94
CA ARG A 57 -2.91 11.43 24.57
C ARG A 57 -1.93 12.55 24.89
N SER A 58 -1.35 12.54 26.08
CA SER A 58 -0.38 13.56 26.48
C SER A 58 0.82 13.52 25.54
N VAL A 59 1.49 14.67 25.33
CA VAL A 59 2.72 14.75 24.52
C VAL A 59 3.82 13.84 25.08
N ASP A 60 3.74 13.49 26.37
CA ASP A 60 4.65 12.60 27.08
C ASP A 60 4.12 11.16 27.25
N GLU A 61 2.98 10.80 26.65
CA GLU A 61 2.47 9.43 26.72
C GLU A 61 3.39 8.53 25.90
N GLN A 62 4.22 7.75 26.60
CA GLN A 62 5.01 6.70 25.98
C GLN A 62 4.04 5.70 25.34
N VAL A 63 3.89 5.79 24.02
CA VAL A 63 3.31 4.72 23.21
C VAL A 63 4.10 3.47 23.59
N LEU A 64 3.42 2.53 24.26
CA LEU A 64 3.99 1.23 24.57
C LEU A 64 4.68 0.71 23.30
N PRO A 65 5.92 0.21 23.38
CA PRO A 65 6.61 -0.29 22.20
C PRO A 65 5.67 -1.27 21.51
N GLU A 66 5.41 -1.00 20.24
CA GLU A 66 4.84 -1.95 19.31
C GLU A 66 5.54 -3.30 19.54
N VAL A 67 4.78 -4.40 19.58
CA VAL A 67 5.31 -5.73 19.93
C VAL A 67 6.46 -6.04 18.97
N ARG A 68 7.70 -5.86 19.45
CA ARG A 68 8.89 -6.03 18.62
C ARG A 68 9.09 -7.49 18.30
N ILE A 69 9.35 -7.78 17.04
CA ILE A 69 9.69 -9.12 16.60
C ILE A 69 11.17 -9.33 16.95
N VAL A 70 11.43 -9.99 18.08
CA VAL A 70 12.80 -10.30 18.51
C VAL A 70 13.22 -11.62 17.88
N VAL A 71 14.24 -11.55 17.01
CA VAL A 71 14.86 -12.73 16.40
C VAL A 71 16.33 -12.78 16.81
N PRO A 72 16.85 -13.94 17.25
CA PRO A 72 18.26 -14.05 17.60
C PRO A 72 19.17 -14.06 16.35
N PRO A 73 20.44 -13.62 16.48
CA PRO A 73 21.46 -13.83 15.45
C PRO A 73 21.78 -15.33 15.26
N PRO A 74 22.51 -15.71 14.20
CA PRO A 74 22.91 -17.11 14.00
C PRO A 74 23.72 -17.64 15.18
N ALA A 75 23.37 -18.84 15.65
CA ALA A 75 24.14 -19.54 16.66
C ALA A 75 25.52 -19.95 16.12
N ALA A 76 26.54 -19.97 16.99
CA ALA A 76 27.87 -20.47 16.64
C ALA A 76 27.81 -21.94 16.22
N GLY A 77 28.48 -22.30 15.12
CA GLY A 77 28.47 -23.66 14.57
C GLY A 77 27.13 -24.11 13.98
N ALA A 78 26.21 -23.18 13.71
CA ALA A 78 24.92 -23.53 13.10
C ALA A 78 25.10 -24.23 11.73
N SER A 79 24.31 -25.26 11.48
CA SER A 79 24.32 -25.97 10.20
C SER A 79 23.84 -25.07 9.05
N PRO A 80 24.17 -25.41 7.78
CA PRO A 80 23.65 -24.69 6.61
C PRO A 80 22.12 -24.46 6.63
N GLU A 81 21.36 -25.49 6.98
CA GLU A 81 19.90 -25.46 7.05
C GLU A 81 19.40 -24.61 8.22
N GLN A 82 20.14 -24.59 9.35
CA GLN A 82 19.84 -23.70 10.47
C GLN A 82 20.07 -22.23 10.11
N ILE A 83 21.14 -21.93 9.38
CA ILE A 83 21.43 -20.58 8.89
C ILE A 83 20.33 -20.10 7.93
N VAL A 84 19.91 -20.92 6.96
CA VAL A 84 18.83 -20.56 6.03
C VAL A 84 17.49 -20.37 6.74
N ARG A 85 17.10 -21.28 7.64
CA ARG A 85 15.86 -21.11 8.43
C ARG A 85 15.90 -19.86 9.29
N GLY A 86 17.04 -19.59 9.93
CA GLY A 86 17.23 -18.39 10.74
C GLY A 86 17.14 -17.12 9.92
N PHE A 87 17.74 -17.08 8.73
CA PHE A 87 17.63 -15.95 7.79
C PHE A 87 16.18 -15.68 7.37
N LEU A 88 15.46 -16.71 6.91
CA LEU A 88 14.06 -16.57 6.48
C LEU A 88 13.18 -16.08 7.63
N ARG A 89 13.38 -16.61 8.84
CA ARG A 89 12.66 -16.18 10.05
C ARG A 89 13.01 -14.74 10.46
N ALA A 90 14.28 -14.36 10.37
CA ALA A 90 14.75 -13.00 10.66
C ALA A 90 14.17 -11.97 9.70
N GLY A 91 13.67 -12.40 8.53
CA GLY A 91 12.90 -11.57 7.62
C GLY A 91 11.70 -10.88 8.26
N ALA A 92 11.01 -11.51 9.21
CA ALA A 92 9.88 -10.87 9.91
C ALA A 92 10.31 -9.63 10.72
N ALA A 93 11.57 -9.56 11.13
CA ALA A 93 12.16 -8.44 11.88
C ALA A 93 12.99 -7.49 10.98
N PHE A 94 12.72 -7.42 9.67
CA PHE A 94 13.54 -6.63 8.73
C PHE A 94 13.56 -5.11 9.00
N GLN A 95 12.55 -4.59 9.69
CA GLN A 95 12.47 -3.19 10.11
C GLN A 95 13.19 -2.94 11.45
N GLU A 96 13.47 -3.99 12.22
CA GLU A 96 14.09 -3.89 13.53
C GLU A 96 15.61 -3.85 13.39
N SER A 97 16.22 -2.83 13.97
CA SER A 97 17.68 -2.67 13.99
C SER A 97 18.26 -3.13 15.32
N THR A 98 19.42 -3.78 15.26
CA THR A 98 20.27 -4.02 16.43
C THR A 98 20.89 -2.72 16.95
N ASP A 99 21.62 -2.80 18.06
CA ASP A 99 22.44 -1.68 18.59
C ASP A 99 23.44 -1.11 17.57
N SER A 100 23.81 -1.89 16.55
CA SER A 100 24.68 -1.45 15.44
C SER A 100 23.92 -0.78 14.30
N GLY A 101 22.62 -0.55 14.42
CA GLY A 101 21.79 0.12 13.41
C GLY A 101 21.48 -0.72 12.17
N GLN A 102 21.65 -2.04 12.23
CA GLN A 102 21.43 -2.94 11.10
C GLN A 102 20.38 -4.01 11.43
N PRO A 103 19.61 -4.52 10.44
CA PRO A 103 18.70 -5.63 10.66
C PRO A 103 19.44 -6.90 11.10
N VAL A 104 18.85 -7.66 12.03
CA VAL A 104 19.42 -8.94 12.51
C VAL A 104 19.66 -9.93 11.37
N ALA A 105 18.79 -9.94 10.36
CA ALA A 105 18.92 -10.79 9.18
C ALA A 105 20.27 -10.63 8.46
N ASN A 106 20.89 -9.45 8.51
CA ASN A 106 22.21 -9.22 7.92
C ASN A 106 23.30 -10.11 8.54
N ALA A 107 23.14 -10.51 9.81
CA ALA A 107 24.09 -11.40 10.48
C ALA A 107 24.11 -12.82 9.86
N TYR A 108 23.04 -13.22 9.17
CA TYR A 108 22.96 -14.49 8.45
C TYR A 108 23.56 -14.41 7.04
N LEU A 109 23.74 -13.21 6.50
CA LEU A 109 24.17 -13.00 5.11
C LEU A 109 25.68 -12.97 4.97
N ALA A 110 26.17 -13.42 3.81
CA ALA A 110 27.54 -13.17 3.41
C ALA A 110 27.74 -11.66 3.16
N PRO A 111 28.93 -11.10 3.42
CA PRO A 111 29.17 -9.66 3.24
C PRO A 111 28.74 -9.12 1.86
N GLY A 112 29.02 -9.86 0.79
CA GLY A 112 28.62 -9.49 -0.58
C GLY A 112 27.12 -9.64 -0.90
N SER A 113 26.33 -10.22 0.02
CA SER A 113 24.90 -10.44 -0.15
C SER A 113 24.03 -9.42 0.60
N VAL A 114 24.59 -8.64 1.53
CA VAL A 114 23.81 -7.65 2.31
C VAL A 114 23.05 -6.67 1.40
N GLY A 115 23.71 -6.14 0.35
CA GLY A 115 23.06 -5.23 -0.61
C GLY A 115 22.11 -5.90 -1.61
N ARG A 116 22.11 -7.24 -1.68
CA ARG A 116 21.19 -8.02 -2.54
C ARG A 116 19.89 -8.34 -1.83
N TRP A 117 19.88 -8.27 -0.49
CA TRP A 117 18.66 -8.43 0.26
C TRP A 117 17.81 -7.17 0.15
N ARG A 118 16.64 -7.30 -0.48
CA ARG A 118 15.69 -6.21 -0.76
C ARG A 118 14.34 -6.61 -0.19
N PRO A 119 14.11 -6.43 1.13
CA PRO A 119 12.99 -7.05 1.83
C PRO A 119 11.62 -6.78 1.17
N THR A 120 11.39 -5.56 0.71
CA THR A 120 10.09 -5.14 0.16
C THR A 120 10.04 -5.17 -1.37
N SER A 121 11.06 -5.70 -2.08
CA SER A 121 10.98 -5.81 -3.55
C SER A 121 10.14 -7.00 -4.01
N SER A 122 9.92 -7.97 -3.13
CA SER A 122 8.96 -9.06 -3.31
C SER A 122 8.67 -9.65 -1.94
N VAL A 123 7.40 -9.92 -1.66
CA VAL A 123 6.99 -10.58 -0.42
C VAL A 123 6.21 -11.83 -0.79
N THR A 124 6.71 -12.98 -0.38
CA THR A 124 6.04 -14.26 -0.47
C THR A 124 5.28 -14.49 0.83
N VAL A 125 3.95 -14.65 0.74
CA VAL A 125 3.09 -14.91 1.90
C VAL A 125 2.67 -16.38 1.91
N PHE A 126 2.89 -17.06 3.02
CA PHE A 126 2.48 -18.46 3.22
C PHE A 126 1.64 -18.62 4.48
N ASP A 127 0.86 -19.70 4.57
CA ASP A 127 -0.01 -19.95 5.72
C ASP A 127 0.81 -20.21 6.99
N ARG A 128 0.43 -19.62 8.12
CA ARG A 128 1.06 -19.82 9.45
C ARG A 128 1.15 -21.28 9.90
N SER A 129 0.27 -22.16 9.41
CA SER A 129 0.27 -23.59 9.71
C SER A 129 1.34 -24.35 8.92
N ARG A 130 1.98 -23.71 7.94
CA ARG A 130 3.05 -24.28 7.13
C ARG A 130 4.40 -23.85 7.67
N THR A 131 5.38 -24.73 7.54
CA THR A 131 6.78 -24.43 7.78
C THR A 131 7.51 -24.48 6.45
N VAL A 132 8.46 -23.57 6.25
CA VAL A 132 9.34 -23.61 5.07
C VAL A 132 10.17 -24.89 5.16
N ALA A 133 10.04 -25.76 4.16
CA ALA A 133 10.88 -26.93 4.01
C ALA A 133 12.27 -26.49 3.58
N VAL A 134 13.30 -26.98 4.27
CA VAL A 134 14.69 -26.60 4.04
C VAL A 134 15.53 -27.87 3.91
N GLU A 135 16.14 -28.05 2.75
CA GLU A 135 16.84 -29.27 2.36
C GLU A 135 18.25 -28.93 1.85
N ALA A 136 19.27 -29.63 2.36
CA ALA A 136 20.62 -29.51 1.82
C ALA A 136 20.71 -30.08 0.40
N LEU A 137 21.41 -29.36 -0.46
CA LEU A 137 21.77 -29.76 -1.81
C LEU A 137 23.29 -30.01 -1.90
N THR A 138 23.73 -30.61 -3.01
CA THR A 138 25.15 -30.72 -3.32
C THR A 138 25.77 -29.34 -3.60
N GLY A 139 27.02 -29.14 -3.18
CA GLY A 139 27.81 -27.95 -3.52
C GLY A 139 27.44 -26.70 -2.71
N ASP A 140 27.49 -26.81 -1.37
CA ASP A 140 27.23 -25.73 -0.41
C ASP A 140 25.97 -24.91 -0.72
N LYS A 141 24.88 -25.63 -0.98
CA LYS A 141 23.58 -25.04 -1.31
C LYS A 141 22.48 -25.64 -0.44
N VAL A 142 21.44 -24.86 -0.21
CA VAL A 142 20.24 -25.28 0.49
C VAL A 142 19.02 -24.81 -0.29
N ARG A 143 18.07 -25.72 -0.50
CA ARG A 143 16.77 -25.43 -1.09
C ARG A 143 15.79 -25.08 0.01
N ALA A 144 15.11 -23.94 -0.14
CA ALA A 144 13.95 -23.58 0.66
C ALA A 144 12.70 -23.63 -0.21
N SER A 145 11.62 -24.23 0.29
CA SER A 145 10.33 -24.28 -0.41
C SER A 145 9.14 -24.20 0.53
N VAL A 146 8.05 -23.58 0.08
CA VAL A 146 6.82 -23.46 0.85
C VAL A 146 5.61 -23.30 -0.05
N ALA A 147 4.47 -23.87 0.34
CA ALA A 147 3.20 -23.60 -0.30
C ALA A 147 2.75 -22.16 0.01
N VAL A 148 2.48 -21.37 -1.02
CA VAL A 148 2.19 -19.95 -0.92
C VAL A 148 0.70 -19.65 -1.07
N VAL A 149 0.24 -18.58 -0.43
CA VAL A 149 -1.15 -18.13 -0.49
C VAL A 149 -1.28 -16.79 -1.22
N ALA A 150 -0.24 -15.95 -1.17
CA ALA A 150 -0.21 -14.70 -1.90
C ALA A 150 1.21 -14.20 -2.15
N THR A 151 1.32 -13.21 -3.02
CA THR A 151 2.54 -12.44 -3.27
C THR A 151 2.26 -10.95 -3.18
N VAL A 152 3.22 -10.17 -2.70
CA VAL A 152 3.26 -8.70 -2.85
C VAL A 152 4.44 -8.34 -3.73
N ASP A 153 4.22 -7.54 -4.76
CA ASP A 153 5.30 -7.03 -5.62
C ASP A 153 5.98 -5.78 -5.02
N ASP A 154 6.97 -5.24 -5.74
CA ASP A 154 7.74 -4.06 -5.34
C ASP A 154 6.93 -2.76 -5.31
N THR A 155 5.74 -2.75 -5.92
CA THR A 155 4.81 -1.62 -5.90
C THR A 155 3.73 -1.74 -4.83
N GLY A 156 3.68 -2.88 -4.13
CA GLY A 156 2.74 -3.15 -3.05
C GLY A 156 1.46 -3.88 -3.48
N HIS A 157 1.34 -4.36 -4.72
CA HIS A 157 0.12 -5.10 -5.12
C HIS A 157 0.11 -6.49 -4.51
N TYR A 158 -0.89 -6.74 -3.68
CA TYR A 158 -1.17 -8.05 -3.12
C TYR A 158 -1.99 -8.89 -4.11
N ARG A 159 -1.49 -10.08 -4.43
CA ARG A 159 -2.14 -11.02 -5.34
C ARG A 159 -2.22 -12.39 -4.69
N GLU A 160 -3.44 -12.88 -4.50
CA GLU A 160 -3.67 -14.28 -4.12
C GLU A 160 -3.20 -15.21 -5.25
N VAL A 161 -2.67 -16.36 -4.87
CA VAL A 161 -2.21 -17.38 -5.82
C VAL A 161 -3.08 -18.63 -5.70
N ALA A 162 -3.11 -19.43 -6.77
CA ALA A 162 -3.91 -20.65 -6.78
C ALA A 162 -3.46 -21.61 -5.66
N PRO A 163 -4.40 -22.28 -4.97
CA PRO A 163 -4.07 -23.28 -3.96
C PRO A 163 -3.09 -24.34 -4.50
N GLY A 164 -2.07 -24.67 -3.70
CA GLY A 164 -1.04 -25.63 -4.09
C GLY A 164 0.13 -25.02 -4.88
N THR A 165 0.13 -23.72 -5.16
CA THR A 165 1.31 -23.01 -5.70
C THR A 165 2.46 -23.10 -4.69
N VAL A 166 3.66 -23.44 -5.15
CA VAL A 166 4.86 -23.57 -4.31
C VAL A 166 5.89 -22.52 -4.73
N ALA A 167 6.37 -21.73 -3.78
CA ALA A 167 7.59 -20.94 -3.96
C ALA A 167 8.81 -21.77 -3.57
N GLN A 168 9.87 -21.65 -4.35
CA GLN A 168 11.14 -22.35 -4.13
C GLN A 168 12.30 -21.42 -4.45
N VAL A 169 13.36 -21.52 -3.64
CA VAL A 169 14.63 -20.83 -3.89
C VAL A 169 15.81 -21.73 -3.49
N ASP A 170 16.86 -21.72 -4.31
CA ASP A 170 18.14 -22.36 -3.99
C ASP A 170 19.11 -21.28 -3.52
N LEU A 171 19.54 -21.37 -2.26
CA LEU A 171 20.43 -20.42 -1.62
C LEU A 171 21.85 -21.00 -1.54
N GLY A 172 22.84 -20.21 -1.96
CA GLY A 172 24.24 -20.55 -1.76
C GLY A 172 24.66 -20.35 -0.31
N LEU A 173 25.70 -21.05 0.11
CA LEU A 173 26.34 -20.86 1.40
C LEU A 173 27.84 -20.72 1.24
N VAL A 174 28.41 -19.84 2.06
CA VAL A 174 29.85 -19.62 2.15
C VAL A 174 30.28 -19.55 3.60
N ARG A 175 31.54 -19.88 3.88
CA ARG A 175 32.12 -19.72 5.21
C ARG A 175 32.79 -18.37 5.36
N VAL A 176 32.43 -17.65 6.43
CA VAL A 176 33.04 -16.38 6.84
C VAL A 176 33.54 -16.56 8.26
N SER A 177 34.86 -16.47 8.46
CA SER A 177 35.50 -16.73 9.76
C SER A 177 35.11 -18.08 10.36
N GLY A 178 35.00 -19.11 9.53
CA GLY A 178 34.63 -20.48 9.94
C GLY A 178 33.13 -20.74 10.05
N GLU A 179 32.30 -19.70 10.10
CA GLU A 179 30.84 -19.79 10.26
C GLU A 179 30.10 -19.69 8.91
N TRP A 180 28.98 -20.41 8.78
CA TRP A 180 28.16 -20.39 7.56
C TRP A 180 27.38 -19.08 7.40
N ARG A 181 27.29 -18.59 6.17
CA ARG A 181 26.54 -17.40 5.77
C ARG A 181 25.84 -17.63 4.43
N VAL A 182 24.64 -17.09 4.28
CA VAL A 182 23.83 -17.19 3.07
C VAL A 182 24.40 -16.28 1.98
N GLU A 183 24.66 -16.85 0.82
CA GLU A 183 24.90 -16.12 -0.42
C GLU A 183 23.58 -16.01 -1.22
N LEU A 184 23.11 -14.77 -1.39
CA LEU A 184 21.86 -14.49 -2.09
C LEU A 184 22.04 -14.46 -3.62
N PRO A 185 20.98 -14.81 -4.37
CA PRO A 185 20.94 -14.64 -5.82
C PRO A 185 21.32 -13.23 -6.28
N ALA A 186 21.90 -13.12 -7.47
CA ALA A 186 22.42 -11.86 -8.01
C ALA A 186 21.33 -10.82 -8.31
N ASP A 187 20.13 -11.28 -8.66
CA ASP A 187 18.90 -10.52 -8.87
C ASP A 187 18.27 -10.02 -7.56
N GLY A 188 18.70 -10.56 -6.42
CA GLY A 188 18.28 -10.16 -5.09
C GLY A 188 17.32 -11.15 -4.45
N PHE A 189 16.92 -10.85 -3.21
CA PHE A 189 15.99 -11.68 -2.46
C PHE A 189 15.05 -10.84 -1.60
N GLY A 190 13.77 -11.19 -1.62
CA GLY A 190 12.69 -10.53 -0.90
C GLY A 190 12.40 -11.14 0.48
N LEU A 191 11.20 -10.90 1.00
CA LEU A 191 10.72 -11.48 2.25
C LEU A 191 9.87 -12.72 2.01
N TRP A 192 9.99 -13.70 2.90
CA TRP A 192 9.07 -14.83 3.02
C TRP A 192 8.44 -14.76 4.41
N LEU A 193 7.15 -14.41 4.47
CA LEU A 193 6.43 -14.19 5.72
C LEU A 193 5.25 -15.15 5.81
N ASN A 194 5.01 -15.69 7.00
CA ASN A 194 3.72 -16.33 7.24
C ASN A 194 2.62 -15.27 7.38
N THR A 195 1.35 -15.69 7.32
CA THR A 195 0.19 -14.79 7.44
C THR A 195 0.16 -13.97 8.74
N ASP A 196 0.65 -14.51 9.86
CA ASP A 196 0.67 -13.79 11.14
C ASP A 196 1.74 -12.68 11.14
N ASP A 197 2.94 -12.98 10.66
CA ASP A 197 4.03 -12.00 10.55
C ASP A 197 3.73 -10.94 9.48
N PHE A 198 3.13 -11.34 8.36
CA PHE A 198 2.70 -10.40 7.32
C PHE A 198 1.71 -9.37 7.86
N GLY A 199 0.66 -9.82 8.57
CA GLY A 199 -0.34 -8.93 9.17
C GLY A 199 0.16 -8.11 10.36
N ARG A 200 1.38 -8.36 10.86
CA ARG A 200 2.04 -7.53 11.89
C ARG A 200 2.87 -6.40 11.30
N VAL A 201 3.44 -6.59 10.10
CA VAL A 201 4.45 -5.67 9.55
C VAL A 201 4.01 -4.97 8.27
N PHE A 202 2.95 -5.46 7.61
CA PHE A 202 2.34 -4.81 6.46
C PHE A 202 0.88 -4.45 6.74
N ASP A 203 0.48 -3.28 6.23
CA ASP A 203 -0.89 -2.80 6.27
C ASP A 203 -1.36 -2.37 4.87
N PRO A 204 -2.68 -2.45 4.61
CA PRO A 204 -3.25 -1.90 3.39
C PRO A 204 -3.33 -0.37 3.46
N HIS A 205 -2.77 0.28 2.44
CA HIS A 205 -2.82 1.72 2.21
C HIS A 205 -3.44 2.04 0.86
N ARG A 206 -3.94 3.26 0.72
CA ARG A 206 -4.60 3.75 -0.50
C ARG A 206 -3.68 4.73 -1.22
N VAL A 207 -3.34 4.42 -2.47
CA VAL A 207 -2.74 5.35 -3.43
C VAL A 207 -3.88 5.93 -4.27
N HIS A 208 -3.96 7.25 -4.41
CA HIS A 208 -5.12 7.88 -5.04
C HIS A 208 -4.82 8.37 -6.45
N TYR A 209 -5.75 8.15 -7.37
CA TYR A 209 -5.65 8.59 -8.76
C TYR A 209 -6.87 9.45 -9.15
N PRO A 210 -6.70 10.58 -9.84
CA PRO A 210 -7.81 11.35 -10.37
C PRO A 210 -8.57 10.58 -11.46
N THR A 211 -9.89 10.67 -11.48
CA THR A 211 -10.72 10.17 -12.60
C THR A 211 -10.43 10.95 -13.88
N VAL A 212 -10.44 10.28 -15.05
CA VAL A 212 -10.32 10.93 -16.38
C VAL A 212 -11.34 12.07 -16.53
N GLY A 213 -10.86 13.28 -16.81
CA GLY A 213 -11.69 14.48 -17.02
C GLY A 213 -12.53 14.94 -15.81
N GLY A 214 -12.35 14.31 -14.64
CA GLY A 214 -13.13 14.57 -13.43
C GLY A 214 -12.27 15.09 -12.27
N ARG A 215 -12.91 15.34 -11.13
CA ARG A 215 -12.25 15.81 -9.90
C ARG A 215 -12.53 14.90 -8.71
N HIS A 216 -12.62 13.61 -8.98
CA HIS A 216 -12.74 12.60 -7.94
C HIS A 216 -11.47 11.77 -7.87
N LEU A 217 -11.16 11.29 -6.67
CA LEU A 217 -10.04 10.40 -6.45
C LEU A 217 -10.52 8.96 -6.31
N VAL A 218 -9.93 8.06 -7.10
CA VAL A 218 -10.11 6.62 -7.02
C VAL A 218 -8.99 6.04 -6.15
N PRO A 219 -9.30 5.36 -5.04
CA PRO A 219 -8.31 4.70 -4.23
C PRO A 219 -7.87 3.38 -4.86
N ASP A 220 -6.56 3.16 -4.90
CA ASP A 220 -5.90 1.90 -5.25
C ASP A 220 -5.25 1.31 -4.00
N VAL A 221 -5.73 0.14 -3.56
CA VAL A 221 -5.31 -0.48 -2.29
C VAL A 221 -4.04 -1.30 -2.51
N ARG A 222 -3.00 -1.01 -1.75
CA ARG A 222 -1.70 -1.65 -1.81
C ARG A 222 -1.15 -1.91 -0.42
N TRP A 223 -0.35 -2.95 -0.27
CA TRP A 223 0.24 -3.35 1.01
C TRP A 223 1.65 -2.79 1.13
N PHE A 224 1.88 -2.00 2.18
CA PHE A 224 3.19 -1.45 2.49
C PHE A 224 3.60 -1.83 3.89
N ALA A 225 4.92 -1.95 4.07
CA ALA A 225 5.49 -2.12 5.38
C ALA A 225 5.25 -0.85 6.21
N GLY A 226 4.81 -1.03 7.46
CA GLY A 226 4.68 0.06 8.41
C GLY A 226 6.03 0.68 8.81
N GLY A 227 5.97 1.72 9.65
CA GLY A 227 7.14 2.34 10.26
C GLY A 227 7.67 3.59 9.52
N PRO A 228 8.89 4.07 9.88
CA PRO A 228 9.38 5.40 9.50
C PRO A 228 9.53 5.64 7.99
N ARG A 229 9.65 4.58 7.18
CA ARG A 229 9.83 4.66 5.73
C ARG A 229 8.52 4.67 4.94
N LEU A 230 7.38 4.50 5.62
CA LEU A 230 6.06 4.40 4.97
C LEU A 230 5.71 5.62 4.13
N GLY A 231 5.95 6.85 4.62
CA GLY A 231 5.65 8.08 3.88
C GLY A 231 6.42 8.16 2.56
N THR A 232 7.71 7.83 2.56
CA THR A 232 8.51 7.75 1.33
C THR A 232 8.03 6.65 0.39
N ALA A 233 7.68 5.47 0.91
CA ALA A 233 7.18 4.36 0.10
C ALA A 233 5.86 4.73 -0.62
N LEU A 234 4.92 5.35 0.09
CA LEU A 234 3.65 5.80 -0.48
C LEU A 234 3.83 6.92 -1.49
N ALA A 235 4.74 7.87 -1.25
CA ALA A 235 5.04 8.91 -2.23
C ALA A 235 5.63 8.30 -3.51
N ARG A 236 6.60 7.38 -3.41
CA ARG A 236 7.15 6.68 -4.58
C ARG A 236 6.07 5.92 -5.35
N ALA A 237 5.17 5.22 -4.65
CA ALA A 237 4.05 4.53 -5.27
C ALA A 237 3.09 5.50 -5.97
N GLN A 238 2.84 6.68 -5.38
CA GLN A 238 1.98 7.72 -5.94
C GLN A 238 2.55 8.36 -7.21
N LEU A 239 3.87 8.51 -7.29
CA LEU A 239 4.59 9.03 -8.46
C LEU A 239 4.81 7.95 -9.54
N GLY A 240 4.57 6.68 -9.21
CA GLY A 240 4.64 5.57 -10.16
C GLY A 240 3.58 5.67 -11.27
N PRO A 241 3.73 4.87 -12.34
CA PRO A 241 2.74 4.83 -13.41
C PRO A 241 1.37 4.39 -12.88
N VAL A 242 0.32 4.78 -13.62
CA VAL A 242 -1.03 4.25 -13.39
C VAL A 242 -1.01 2.73 -13.67
N PRO A 243 -1.53 1.89 -12.75
CA PRO A 243 -1.62 0.44 -12.99
C PRO A 243 -2.44 0.11 -14.24
N ASP A 244 -2.03 -0.93 -14.97
CA ASP A 244 -2.67 -1.33 -16.23
C ASP A 244 -4.17 -1.60 -16.09
N TYR A 245 -4.62 -2.13 -14.94
CA TYR A 245 -6.04 -2.40 -14.68
C TYR A 245 -6.88 -1.14 -14.41
N LEU A 246 -6.24 0.02 -14.18
CA LEU A 246 -6.90 1.32 -14.06
C LEU A 246 -6.73 2.18 -15.32
N ALA A 247 -6.03 1.67 -16.34
CA ALA A 247 -5.79 2.40 -17.57
C ALA A 247 -7.12 2.84 -18.22
N GLY A 248 -7.23 4.13 -18.54
CA GLY A 248 -8.42 4.72 -19.15
C GLY A 248 -9.57 5.04 -18.19
N ALA A 249 -9.51 4.59 -16.93
CA ALA A 249 -10.46 5.00 -15.89
C ALA A 249 -9.93 6.18 -15.06
N VAL A 250 -8.62 6.22 -14.86
CA VAL A 250 -7.92 7.26 -14.08
C VAL A 250 -6.79 7.88 -14.87
N GLU A 251 -6.34 9.04 -14.41
CA GLU A 251 -5.16 9.76 -14.86
C GLU A 251 -4.17 9.89 -13.70
N THR A 252 -3.01 10.49 -13.98
CA THR A 252 -2.07 10.90 -12.95
C THR A 252 -1.63 12.34 -13.21
N GLY A 253 -1.49 13.11 -12.14
CA GLY A 253 -0.91 14.45 -12.18
C GLY A 253 0.61 14.44 -12.38
N PHE A 254 1.26 13.26 -12.36
CA PHE A 254 2.70 13.11 -12.49
C PHE A 254 3.09 12.65 -13.90
N PRO A 255 3.82 13.46 -14.69
CA PRO A 255 4.45 12.98 -15.92
C PRO A 255 5.65 12.08 -15.59
N ALA A 256 6.09 11.28 -16.56
CA ALA A 256 7.10 10.23 -16.35
C ALA A 256 8.48 10.74 -15.89
N ASP A 257 8.79 12.02 -16.12
CA ASP A 257 10.05 12.67 -15.74
C ASP A 257 9.97 13.41 -14.38
N VAL A 258 8.79 13.43 -13.74
CA VAL A 258 8.64 13.94 -12.37
C VAL A 258 8.86 12.81 -11.37
N THR A 259 9.93 12.96 -10.59
CA THR A 259 10.31 12.04 -9.51
C THR A 259 10.53 12.82 -8.21
N LEU A 260 10.84 12.12 -7.12
CA LEU A 260 11.32 12.78 -5.90
C LEU A 260 12.74 13.32 -6.14
N ALA A 261 12.96 14.60 -5.90
CA ALA A 261 14.29 15.22 -6.03
C ALA A 261 15.25 14.79 -4.93
N VAL A 262 14.70 14.54 -3.74
CA VAL A 262 15.36 13.85 -2.64
C VAL A 262 14.61 12.55 -2.47
N ASP A 263 15.31 11.41 -2.46
CA ASP A 263 14.67 10.09 -2.41
C ASP A 263 14.06 9.74 -1.03
N ALA A 264 13.45 10.73 -0.37
CA ALA A 264 12.83 10.67 0.94
C ALA A 264 11.71 11.72 1.05
N VAL A 265 10.67 11.40 1.81
CA VAL A 265 9.68 12.35 2.31
C VAL A 265 9.99 12.63 3.77
N SER A 266 10.19 13.91 4.10
CA SER A 266 10.45 14.35 5.47
C SER A 266 9.12 14.64 6.17
N VAL A 267 8.99 14.25 7.44
CA VAL A 267 7.84 14.61 8.28
C VAL A 267 8.35 15.40 9.48
N ASP A 268 7.99 16.67 9.55
CA ASP A 268 8.35 17.56 10.66
C ASP A 268 7.09 18.20 11.25
N ALA A 269 6.94 18.14 12.58
CA ALA A 269 5.75 18.64 13.29
C ALA A 269 4.40 18.21 12.65
N GLY A 270 4.36 16.99 12.10
CA GLY A 270 3.20 16.43 11.40
C GLY A 270 2.96 16.93 9.98
N ILE A 271 3.89 17.68 9.40
CA ILE A 271 3.84 18.12 8.00
C ILE A 271 4.78 17.26 7.16
N ALA A 272 4.21 16.54 6.20
CA ALA A 272 4.98 15.79 5.21
C ALA A 272 5.40 16.70 4.05
N THR A 273 6.71 16.88 3.85
CA THR A 273 7.26 17.67 2.75
C THR A 273 7.76 16.76 1.64
N VAL A 274 7.17 16.92 0.45
CA VAL A 274 7.50 16.19 -0.77
C VAL A 274 8.21 17.14 -1.73
N VAL A 275 9.48 16.85 -2.02
CA VAL A 275 10.28 17.67 -2.95
C VAL A 275 10.37 16.96 -4.30
N LEU A 276 9.79 17.56 -5.33
CA LEU A 276 9.73 17.05 -6.69
C LEU A 276 10.86 17.62 -7.57
N THR A 277 11.19 16.91 -8.66
CA THR A 277 12.13 17.40 -9.67
C THR A 277 11.60 18.62 -10.43
N PRO A 278 12.48 19.45 -11.04
CA PRO A 278 12.10 20.70 -11.70
C PRO A 278 10.93 20.66 -12.70
N PRO A 279 10.71 19.60 -13.50
CA PRO A 279 9.61 19.55 -14.47
C PRO A 279 8.22 19.79 -13.87
N ALA A 280 8.00 19.46 -12.59
CA ALA A 280 6.73 19.69 -11.90
C ALA A 280 6.31 21.18 -11.87
N SER A 281 7.27 22.10 -11.87
CA SER A 281 7.01 23.54 -11.86
C SER A 281 6.53 24.10 -13.20
N ALA A 282 6.75 23.38 -14.32
CA ALA A 282 6.34 23.81 -15.65
C ALA A 282 4.90 23.38 -16.01
N MET A 283 4.28 22.53 -15.18
CA MET A 283 2.94 22.01 -15.41
C MET A 283 1.87 23.10 -15.32
N ASP A 284 0.74 22.90 -16.00
CA ASP A 284 -0.41 23.80 -15.88
C ASP A 284 -1.07 23.70 -14.49
N LEU A 285 -2.00 24.62 -14.21
CA LEU A 285 -2.67 24.69 -12.92
C LEU A 285 -3.54 23.46 -12.62
N ALA A 286 -4.10 22.80 -13.64
CA ALA A 286 -4.95 21.62 -13.44
C ALA A 286 -4.11 20.44 -12.96
N HIS A 287 -2.96 20.20 -13.59
CA HIS A 287 -2.01 19.16 -13.19
C HIS A 287 -1.40 19.43 -11.81
N ARG A 288 -1.03 20.68 -11.49
CA ARG A 288 -0.53 21.02 -10.14
C ARG A 288 -1.55 20.70 -9.06
N ARG A 289 -2.83 21.02 -9.31
CA ARG A 289 -3.92 20.65 -8.38
C ARG A 289 -4.07 19.13 -8.26
N ALA A 290 -3.93 18.38 -9.35
CA ALA A 290 -3.94 16.91 -9.33
C ALA A 290 -2.80 16.35 -8.46
N ILE A 291 -1.57 16.86 -8.63
CA ILE A 291 -0.40 16.50 -7.80
C ILE A 291 -0.71 16.71 -6.31
N TRP A 292 -1.19 17.91 -5.95
CA TRP A 292 -1.54 18.24 -4.57
C TRP A 292 -2.64 17.29 -4.04
N ALA A 293 -3.70 17.07 -4.81
CA ALA A 293 -4.83 16.22 -4.43
C ALA A 293 -4.42 14.76 -4.18
N GLN A 294 -3.60 14.19 -5.07
CA GLN A 294 -3.10 12.82 -4.96
C GLN A 294 -2.21 12.65 -3.73
N LEU A 295 -1.21 13.53 -3.54
CA LEU A 295 -0.28 13.43 -2.42
C LEU A 295 -0.98 13.65 -1.07
N VAL A 296 -1.88 14.62 -0.96
CA VAL A 296 -2.60 14.87 0.30
C VAL A 296 -3.53 13.71 0.65
N ALA A 297 -4.27 13.16 -0.31
CA ALA A 297 -5.18 12.03 -0.06
C ALA A 297 -4.42 10.75 0.35
N THR A 298 -3.24 10.54 -0.23
CA THR A 298 -2.40 9.36 0.05
C THR A 298 -1.61 9.51 1.36
N LEU A 299 -0.93 10.63 1.59
CA LEU A 299 0.01 10.79 2.70
C LEU A 299 -0.65 11.13 4.05
N LEU A 300 -1.86 11.70 4.06
CA LEU A 300 -2.60 11.91 5.33
C LEU A 300 -2.99 10.60 6.04
N ARG A 301 -2.88 9.46 5.35
CA ARG A 301 -3.09 8.13 5.94
C ARG A 301 -1.86 7.60 6.67
N VAL A 302 -0.71 8.27 6.56
CA VAL A 302 0.52 7.91 7.28
C VAL A 302 0.38 8.35 8.74
N PRO A 303 0.66 7.46 9.71
CA PRO A 303 0.65 7.84 11.12
C PRO A 303 1.54 9.06 11.40
N GLY A 304 0.98 10.06 12.10
CA GLY A 304 1.68 11.30 12.45
C GLY A 304 1.61 12.40 11.39
N VAL A 305 1.15 12.14 10.17
CA VAL A 305 0.99 13.18 9.13
C VAL A 305 -0.38 13.85 9.25
N GLN A 306 -0.38 15.17 9.36
CA GLN A 306 -1.55 16.05 9.51
C GLN A 306 -1.69 17.07 8.38
N GLY A 307 -0.65 17.24 7.57
CA GLY A 307 -0.66 18.09 6.39
C GLY A 307 0.46 17.75 5.44
N VAL A 308 0.32 18.16 4.19
CA VAL A 308 1.31 17.93 3.14
C VAL A 308 1.79 19.27 2.59
N VAL A 309 3.07 19.35 2.26
CA VAL A 309 3.65 20.44 1.46
C VAL A 309 4.36 19.83 0.25
N VAL A 310 4.09 20.38 -0.93
CA VAL A 310 4.74 19.99 -2.18
C VAL A 310 5.65 21.13 -2.62
N GLU A 311 6.92 20.80 -2.81
CA GLU A 311 7.95 21.69 -3.29
C GLU A 311 8.56 21.15 -4.58
N VAL A 312 9.23 22.03 -5.32
CA VAL A 312 10.00 21.71 -6.51
C VAL A 312 11.43 22.18 -6.27
N GLN A 313 12.39 21.29 -6.49
CA GLN A 313 13.80 21.59 -6.33
C GLN A 313 14.20 22.84 -7.11
N GLY A 314 14.72 23.84 -6.40
CA GLY A 314 15.16 25.12 -7.00
C GLY A 314 14.05 26.12 -7.32
N ALA A 315 12.77 25.74 -7.22
CA ALA A 315 11.64 26.65 -7.46
C ALA A 315 10.77 26.89 -6.20
N GLY A 316 11.02 26.16 -5.11
CA GLY A 316 10.27 26.28 -3.86
C GLY A 316 8.89 25.65 -3.96
N ARG A 317 7.89 26.22 -3.29
CA ARG A 317 6.54 25.65 -3.22
C ARG A 317 5.91 25.47 -4.61
N LEU A 318 5.27 24.33 -4.84
CA LEU A 318 4.45 24.12 -6.04
C LEU A 318 3.21 25.02 -6.02
N VAL A 319 3.23 26.09 -6.81
CA VAL A 319 2.23 27.17 -6.75
C VAL A 319 0.86 26.71 -7.26
N VAL A 320 -0.14 26.81 -6.37
CA VAL A 320 -1.58 26.74 -6.64
C VAL A 320 -2.23 27.91 -5.87
N PRO A 321 -2.99 28.83 -6.51
CA PRO A 321 -3.42 30.09 -5.89
C PRO A 321 -4.17 29.96 -4.56
N GLU A 322 -5.04 28.96 -4.45
CA GLU A 322 -5.81 28.69 -3.24
C GLU A 322 -5.02 28.01 -2.12
N VAL A 323 -3.79 27.54 -2.39
CA VAL A 323 -2.95 26.79 -1.45
C VAL A 323 -1.84 27.69 -0.89
N THR A 324 -2.03 28.22 0.31
CA THR A 324 -1.08 29.13 0.97
C THR A 324 -0.25 28.47 2.08
N GLY A 325 -0.66 27.31 2.60
CA GLY A 325 -0.01 26.59 3.69
C GLY A 325 -0.12 25.07 3.52
N PRO A 326 0.31 24.25 4.49
CA PRO A 326 0.18 22.80 4.39
C PRO A 326 -1.26 22.38 4.08
N LEU A 327 -1.42 21.53 3.06
CA LEU A 327 -2.73 21.06 2.62
C LEU A 327 -3.21 19.92 3.50
N ARG A 328 -4.47 19.96 3.94
CA ARG A 328 -5.05 18.94 4.84
C ARG A 328 -6.24 18.20 4.24
N SER A 329 -6.65 18.57 3.04
CA SER A 329 -7.68 17.86 2.28
C SER A 329 -7.49 18.05 0.79
N ALA A 330 -7.85 17.04 0.00
CA ALA A 330 -7.92 17.16 -1.46
C ALA A 330 -9.04 18.12 -1.89
N THR A 331 -10.06 18.33 -1.05
CA THR A 331 -11.18 19.25 -1.34
C THR A 331 -10.73 20.69 -1.46
N ASP A 332 -9.64 21.06 -0.78
CA ASP A 332 -9.08 22.40 -0.77
C ASP A 332 -8.48 22.80 -2.14
N VAL A 333 -8.18 21.81 -2.99
CA VAL A 333 -7.78 21.98 -4.41
C VAL A 333 -8.87 21.53 -5.38
N GLY A 334 -10.09 21.38 -4.88
CA GLY A 334 -11.28 21.07 -5.66
C GLY A 334 -11.43 19.60 -6.03
N TYR A 335 -10.76 18.67 -5.35
CA TYR A 335 -10.93 17.23 -5.56
C TYR A 335 -11.77 16.60 -4.46
N GLY A 336 -12.84 15.90 -4.83
CA GLY A 336 -13.60 15.08 -3.90
C GLY A 336 -12.82 13.82 -3.53
N ALA A 337 -12.61 13.60 -2.24
CA ALA A 337 -12.14 12.32 -1.72
C ALA A 337 -13.34 11.40 -1.42
N ASP A 338 -13.05 10.10 -1.30
CA ASP A 338 -13.96 8.99 -1.00
C ASP A 338 -15.17 9.32 -0.08
N PRO A 339 -16.31 8.60 -0.27
CA PRO A 339 -16.57 7.68 -1.37
C PRO A 339 -17.00 8.47 -2.62
N LEU A 340 -16.48 8.07 -3.78
CA LEU A 340 -17.23 8.27 -5.03
C LEU A 340 -18.66 7.77 -4.77
N PRO A 341 -19.73 8.51 -5.16
CA PRO A 341 -21.08 8.00 -5.03
C PRO A 341 -21.09 6.62 -5.69
N LEU A 342 -21.48 5.59 -4.92
CA LEU A 342 -21.52 4.21 -5.40
C LEU A 342 -22.17 4.23 -6.79
N PRO A 343 -21.53 3.63 -7.82
CA PRO A 343 -22.13 3.62 -9.14
C PRO A 343 -23.54 3.06 -8.98
N ARG A 344 -24.53 3.65 -9.67
CA ARG A 344 -25.91 3.15 -9.56
C ARG A 344 -26.01 1.67 -9.88
N THR A 345 -25.01 1.13 -10.59
CA THR A 345 -24.94 -0.23 -11.10
C THR A 345 -23.66 -0.92 -10.64
N ALA A 346 -23.76 -2.12 -10.07
CA ALA A 346 -22.68 -3.07 -9.83
C ALA A 346 -22.70 -4.20 -10.87
N LEU A 347 -21.57 -4.89 -11.05
CA LEU A 347 -21.53 -6.15 -11.80
C LEU A 347 -21.63 -7.31 -10.80
N LEU A 348 -22.71 -8.05 -10.85
CA LEU A 348 -22.91 -9.28 -10.09
C LEU A 348 -22.36 -10.47 -10.88
N ARG A 349 -21.47 -11.25 -10.25
CA ARG A 349 -21.00 -12.52 -10.79
C ARG A 349 -21.86 -13.67 -10.26
N LEU A 350 -22.55 -14.36 -11.17
CA LEU A 350 -23.32 -15.57 -10.90
C LEU A 350 -22.69 -16.72 -11.69
N GLY A 351 -21.80 -17.48 -11.03
CA GLY A 351 -20.93 -18.45 -11.71
C GLY A 351 -20.03 -17.76 -12.73
N GLU A 352 -20.14 -18.15 -14.00
CA GLU A 352 -19.38 -17.58 -15.11
C GLU A 352 -20.03 -16.34 -15.76
N ARG A 353 -21.21 -15.92 -15.28
CA ARG A 353 -21.94 -14.78 -15.86
C ARG A 353 -21.71 -13.51 -15.05
N LEU A 354 -21.40 -12.42 -15.73
CA LEU A 354 -21.42 -11.06 -15.18
C LEU A 354 -22.71 -10.36 -15.61
N THR A 355 -23.50 -9.88 -14.65
CA THR A 355 -24.76 -9.15 -14.90
C THR A 355 -24.69 -7.78 -14.23
N SER A 356 -25.06 -6.73 -14.95
CA SER A 356 -25.18 -5.39 -14.36
C SER A 356 -26.47 -5.29 -13.53
N VAL A 357 -26.36 -4.95 -12.25
CA VAL A 357 -27.49 -4.84 -11.30
C VAL A 357 -27.42 -3.47 -10.64
N GLU A 358 -28.56 -2.82 -10.42
CA GLU A 358 -28.56 -1.58 -9.65
C GLU A 358 -28.21 -1.84 -8.18
N ILE A 359 -27.32 -1.06 -7.59
CA ILE A 359 -26.82 -1.28 -6.21
C ILE A 359 -27.96 -1.18 -5.19
N VAL A 360 -28.98 -0.35 -5.46
CA VAL A 360 -30.19 -0.26 -4.62
C VAL A 360 -31.04 -1.53 -4.62
N ARG A 361 -30.76 -2.48 -5.52
CA ARG A 361 -31.44 -3.78 -5.62
C ARG A 361 -30.56 -4.94 -5.13
N LEU A 362 -29.43 -4.68 -4.49
CA LEU A 362 -28.59 -5.75 -3.92
C LEU A 362 -29.27 -6.50 -2.77
N ASP A 363 -30.29 -5.94 -2.15
CA ASP A 363 -31.05 -6.62 -1.08
C ASP A 363 -32.19 -7.50 -1.65
N ASP A 364 -32.53 -7.35 -2.94
CA ASP A 364 -33.58 -8.09 -3.65
C ASP A 364 -33.00 -9.22 -4.55
N LEU A 365 -31.93 -9.90 -4.10
CA LEU A 365 -31.26 -10.94 -4.90
C LEU A 365 -32.11 -12.19 -5.13
N ASP A 366 -33.15 -12.40 -4.31
CA ASP A 366 -34.10 -13.52 -4.44
C ASP A 366 -34.87 -13.49 -5.78
N GLY A 367 -34.92 -12.34 -6.45
CA GLY A 367 -35.58 -12.15 -7.76
C GLY A 367 -34.70 -12.41 -8.99
N LEU A 368 -33.39 -12.63 -8.83
CA LEU A 368 -32.46 -12.89 -9.95
C LEU A 368 -32.49 -14.36 -10.43
N GLY A 369 -33.52 -15.10 -10.05
CA GLY A 369 -33.87 -16.39 -10.61
C GLY A 369 -33.99 -16.34 -12.14
N THR A 370 -33.42 -17.35 -12.78
CA THR A 370 -33.30 -17.59 -14.22
C THR A 370 -34.54 -17.17 -15.02
N SER A 371 -34.57 -15.95 -15.53
CA SER A 371 -35.49 -15.52 -16.59
C SER A 371 -34.69 -14.83 -17.69
N PRO A 372 -34.82 -15.26 -18.96
CA PRO A 372 -34.01 -14.75 -20.05
C PRO A 372 -34.55 -13.39 -20.49
N THR A 373 -34.05 -12.31 -19.90
CA THR A 373 -34.30 -10.96 -20.41
C THR A 373 -33.10 -10.52 -21.27
N ALA A 374 -33.44 -10.10 -22.48
CA ALA A 374 -32.61 -9.75 -23.62
C ALA A 374 -31.17 -9.29 -23.31
N THR A 375 -30.25 -10.01 -23.94
CA THR A 375 -28.84 -9.72 -24.13
C THR A 375 -28.60 -8.27 -24.60
N ALA A 376 -28.03 -7.43 -23.73
CA ALA A 376 -27.10 -6.41 -24.19
C ALA A 376 -25.69 -7.00 -24.03
N THR A 377 -25.13 -7.52 -25.12
CA THR A 377 -23.70 -7.85 -25.18
C THR A 377 -22.94 -6.54 -25.08
N VAL A 378 -22.60 -6.12 -23.86
CA VAL A 378 -21.47 -5.20 -23.70
C VAL A 378 -20.25 -6.07 -23.95
N ALA A 379 -19.67 -5.90 -25.14
CA ALA A 379 -18.36 -6.45 -25.41
C ALA A 379 -17.39 -5.86 -24.38
N VAL A 380 -17.00 -6.67 -23.41
CA VAL A 380 -15.75 -6.44 -22.68
C VAL A 380 -14.67 -6.41 -23.77
N PRO A 381 -13.82 -5.38 -23.87
CA PRO A 381 -12.68 -5.44 -24.76
C PRO A 381 -11.82 -6.59 -24.27
N SER A 382 -11.90 -7.72 -24.96
CA SER A 382 -10.91 -8.77 -24.88
C SER A 382 -9.58 -8.12 -25.23
N ALA A 383 -8.62 -8.14 -24.30
CA ALA A 383 -7.22 -7.93 -24.59
C ALA A 383 -6.76 -9.08 -25.51
N GLY A 384 -7.11 -8.97 -26.78
CA GLY A 384 -6.65 -9.85 -27.83
C GLY A 384 -5.22 -9.44 -28.16
N ALA A 385 -4.29 -10.35 -27.90
CA ALA A 385 -3.02 -10.40 -28.62
C ALA A 385 -3.34 -10.44 -30.13
N GLY A 386 -3.24 -9.28 -30.76
CA GLY A 386 -3.47 -9.11 -32.19
C GLY A 386 -2.15 -9.20 -32.94
N ASP A 387 -1.77 -10.42 -33.31
CA ASP A 387 -0.97 -10.64 -34.51
C ASP A 387 -1.91 -10.45 -35.71
N GLY A 388 -1.62 -9.47 -36.57
CA GLY A 388 -2.44 -9.16 -37.74
C GLY A 388 -1.81 -8.11 -38.67
N PRO A 389 -2.02 -8.20 -40.00
CA PRO A 389 -0.94 -8.06 -40.98
C PRO A 389 -0.65 -6.63 -41.44
N ALA A 390 0.61 -6.42 -41.83
CA ALA A 390 1.12 -5.20 -42.47
C ALA A 390 0.31 -4.83 -43.72
N ARG A 391 -0.53 -3.79 -43.61
CA ARG A 391 -1.18 -3.15 -44.74
C ARG A 391 -0.38 -1.92 -45.16
N ARG A 392 0.32 -2.07 -46.30
CA ARG A 392 1.03 -1.00 -47.02
C ARG A 392 0.10 0.19 -47.27
N VAL A 393 0.50 1.37 -46.79
CA VAL A 393 -0.05 2.65 -47.25
C VAL A 393 0.82 3.14 -48.42
N ARG A 394 0.20 3.30 -49.59
CA ARG A 394 0.77 3.99 -50.76
C ARG A 394 0.80 5.50 -50.46
N GLY A 395 1.99 6.09 -50.43
CA GLY A 395 2.20 7.53 -50.61
C GLY A 395 2.65 7.84 -52.06
N PRO A 396 2.36 9.05 -52.59
CA PRO A 396 2.50 9.34 -54.01
C PRO A 396 3.95 9.63 -54.46
N THR A 397 4.27 9.15 -55.67
CA THR A 397 5.35 9.58 -56.58
C THR A 397 5.41 11.11 -56.73
N SER A 398 6.52 11.82 -56.96
CA SER A 398 7.90 11.52 -57.37
C SER A 398 8.72 12.83 -57.31
N ARG A 399 10.06 12.75 -57.16
CA ARG A 399 11.04 13.53 -57.93
C ARG A 399 12.45 12.91 -57.78
N ARG A 400 13.16 12.84 -58.91
CA ARG A 400 14.39 12.08 -59.19
C ARG A 400 15.68 12.83 -58.83
N PHE A 401 16.75 12.03 -58.69
CA PHE A 401 18.17 12.18 -59.13
C PHE A 401 19.24 12.12 -58.01
N PRO A 402 20.48 11.66 -58.28
CA PRO A 402 20.88 10.28 -58.61
C PRO A 402 21.93 9.69 -57.64
N ARG A 403 22.17 8.38 -57.78
CA ARG A 403 23.14 7.57 -57.01
C ARG A 403 24.56 7.64 -57.59
N HIS A 404 25.56 7.65 -56.71
CA HIS A 404 26.90 7.11 -56.98
C HIS A 404 27.13 5.87 -56.09
N THR A 405 27.69 4.84 -56.72
CA THR A 405 28.04 3.52 -56.19
C THR A 405 29.46 3.48 -55.63
N ALA A 406 29.70 2.75 -54.55
CA ALA A 406 30.96 2.03 -54.35
C ALA A 406 30.80 0.89 -53.34
N SER A 407 31.47 -0.21 -53.65
CA SER A 407 31.52 -1.52 -53.01
C SER A 407 32.92 -1.72 -52.45
N SER A 408 33.09 -2.38 -51.30
CA SER A 408 34.24 -3.27 -51.07
C SER A 408 34.08 -4.18 -49.84
N ARG A 409 34.54 -5.42 -50.02
CA ARG A 409 34.84 -6.46 -49.01
C ARG A 409 36.29 -6.28 -48.49
N SER A 410 36.54 -6.75 -47.25
CA SER A 410 37.81 -6.94 -46.50
C SER A 410 38.81 -7.93 -47.16
N PRO A 411 40.00 -8.35 -46.61
CA PRO A 411 40.67 -8.20 -45.26
C PRO A 411 42.26 -8.08 -45.35
N PRO A 412 43.18 -8.66 -44.51
CA PRO A 412 43.42 -8.78 -43.03
C PRO A 412 44.88 -8.38 -42.52
N MET A 413 45.16 -8.65 -41.21
CA MET A 413 46.45 -8.97 -40.50
C MET A 413 47.23 -7.92 -39.66
N GLU A 414 47.14 -8.08 -38.31
CA GLU A 414 48.18 -8.36 -37.27
C GLU A 414 49.45 -7.47 -37.04
N PRO A 415 50.18 -7.59 -35.90
CA PRO A 415 50.49 -6.46 -35.00
C PRO A 415 52.01 -6.19 -34.78
N THR A 416 52.39 -5.11 -34.08
CA THR A 416 53.73 -5.01 -33.41
C THR A 416 53.88 -3.85 -32.41
N SER A 417 54.22 -4.23 -31.17
CA SER A 417 55.27 -3.71 -30.25
C SER A 417 55.51 -2.20 -29.93
N SER A 418 55.66 -1.96 -28.61
CA SER A 418 56.19 -0.77 -27.91
C SER A 418 57.62 -0.37 -28.30
N PRO A 419 58.14 0.79 -27.80
CA PRO A 419 58.99 0.72 -26.59
C PRO A 419 58.87 1.89 -25.60
N SER A 420 59.54 1.70 -24.45
CA SER A 420 59.63 2.56 -23.25
C SER A 420 60.86 3.49 -23.24
N LEU A 421 60.85 4.54 -22.40
CA LEU A 421 62.00 5.12 -21.64
C LEU A 421 61.45 6.26 -20.72
N ARG A 422 61.40 6.16 -19.37
CA ARG A 422 62.43 6.46 -18.32
C ARG A 422 63.23 7.76 -18.57
N ALA A 423 63.58 8.63 -17.61
CA ALA A 423 63.45 8.76 -16.15
C ALA A 423 63.95 10.18 -15.76
N GLY A 424 63.66 10.70 -14.55
CA GLY A 424 64.28 11.95 -14.06
C GLY A 424 63.82 12.41 -12.66
N GLN A 425 64.68 12.23 -11.67
CA GLN A 425 64.54 12.42 -10.21
C GLN A 425 64.49 13.90 -9.71
N LYS A 426 63.69 14.14 -8.63
CA LYS A 426 63.86 14.89 -7.33
C LYS A 426 65.13 15.77 -7.07
N PRO A 427 65.26 16.66 -6.03
CA PRO A 427 64.42 16.91 -4.82
C PRO A 427 64.41 18.34 -4.14
N LEU A 428 63.77 18.42 -2.94
CA LEU A 428 64.05 19.23 -1.71
C LEU A 428 63.31 20.55 -1.35
N GLY A 429 62.93 20.64 -0.05
CA GLY A 429 62.61 21.86 0.77
C GLY A 429 61.12 22.06 1.07
N GLY A 430 60.55 21.84 2.27
CA GLY A 430 60.69 22.60 3.54
C GLY A 430 59.75 23.84 3.51
N THR A 431 58.88 24.22 4.46
CA THR A 431 58.76 23.97 5.90
C THR A 431 57.42 24.61 6.42
N THR A 432 56.89 24.08 7.55
CA THR A 432 56.14 24.75 8.66
C THR A 432 54.67 25.24 8.59
N GLY A 433 53.92 24.81 9.62
CA GLY A 433 52.82 25.54 10.31
C GLY A 433 51.42 24.92 10.12
N SER A 434 50.57 24.69 11.11
CA SER A 434 50.60 24.75 12.57
C SER A 434 49.31 24.05 13.05
N ALA A 435 49.39 23.29 14.14
CA ALA A 435 48.28 22.62 14.78
C ALA A 435 47.39 23.59 15.59
N ARG A 436 46.09 23.29 15.68
CA ARG A 436 45.31 23.50 16.91
C ARG A 436 44.07 22.61 16.93
N ALA A 437 44.09 21.68 17.88
CA ALA A 437 42.90 21.05 18.44
C ALA A 437 42.27 21.99 19.48
N CYS A 438 40.94 21.94 19.63
CA CYS A 438 40.27 21.80 20.92
C CYS A 438 38.77 21.57 20.71
N ARG A 439 38.26 20.53 21.37
CA ARG A 439 36.84 20.34 21.72
C ARG A 439 36.44 21.33 22.80
N CYS A 440 35.17 21.72 22.77
CA CYS A 440 34.25 21.64 23.91
C CYS A 440 32.97 20.98 23.40
#